data_AF-A0AAU3NTG1-F1
#
_entry.id   AF-A0AAU3NTG1-F1
#
_cell.length_a   1.000
_cell.length_b   1.000
_cell.length_c   1.000
_cell.angle_alpha   90.00
_cell.angle_beta   90.00
_cell.angle_gamma   90.00
#
_symmetry.space_group_name_H-M   'P 1'
#
loop_
_entity.id
_entity.type
_entity.pdbx_description
1 polymer ?
#
loop_
_entity_poly.entity_id
_entity_poly.type
_entity_poly.pdbx_seq_one_letter_code
_entity_poly.pdbx_strand_id
1 'polypeptide(L)' 'MAVFAAADAPLRARQVCEAMDMEIAPNSINNTRLKLKRLTERGILVETEQGLFTQPRS' A
#
# COMPACT_ATOMS: atom_id res chain seq x y z
N MET A 1 -4.04 -6.35 4.46
CA MET A 1 -5.37 -5.74 4.64
C MET A 1 -5.44 -4.94 5.93
N ALA A 2 -5.05 -5.50 7.09
CA ALA A 2 -5.10 -4.79 8.39
C ALA A 2 -4.52 -3.37 8.37
N VAL A 3 -3.34 -3.17 7.76
CA VAL A 3 -2.70 -1.83 7.64
C VAL A 3 -3.60 -0.81 6.93
N PHE A 4 -4.28 -1.20 5.85
CA PHE A 4 -5.17 -0.27 5.14
C PHE A 4 -6.54 -0.15 5.81
N ALA A 5 -7.01 -1.19 6.51
CA ALA A 5 -8.27 -1.15 7.26
C ALA A 5 -8.18 -0.26 8.50
N ALA A 6 -6.98 -0.13 9.09
CA ALA A 6 -6.70 0.73 10.25
C ALA A 6 -6.23 2.14 9.86
N ALA A 7 -6.05 2.42 8.57
CA ALA A 7 -5.56 3.71 8.10
C ALA A 7 -6.73 4.65 7.77
N ASP A 8 -6.71 5.85 8.35
CA ASP A 8 -7.70 6.90 8.06
C ASP A 8 -7.47 7.59 6.71
N ALA A 9 -6.37 7.28 6.02
CA ALA A 9 -5.97 7.88 4.75
C ALA A 9 -5.25 6.89 3.83
N PRO A 10 -5.23 7.14 2.50
CA PRO A 10 -4.43 6.35 1.56
C PRO A 10 -2.95 6.34 1.93
N LEU A 11 -2.29 5.20 1.76
CA LEU A 11 -0.89 5.00 2.14
C LEU A 11 0.01 4.85 0.91
N ARG A 12 1.23 5.37 1.04
CA ARG A 12 2.35 5.08 0.14
C ARG A 12 3.05 3.78 0.53
N ALA A 13 3.77 3.19 -0.42
CA ALA A 13 4.54 1.96 -0.18
C ALA A 13 5.50 2.06 1.01
N ARG A 14 6.14 3.22 1.22
CA ARG A 14 7.01 3.45 2.39
C ARG A 14 6.24 3.31 3.71
N GLN A 15 5.08 3.96 3.83
CA GLN A 15 4.26 3.91 5.04
C GLN A 15 3.75 2.49 5.30
N VAL A 16 3.50 1.70 4.26
CA VAL A 16 3.17 0.28 4.41
C VAL A 16 4.36 -0.52 4.92
N CYS A 17 5.59 -0.25 4.46
CA CYS A 17 6.78 -0.87 5.03
C CYS A 17 6.94 -0.51 6.51
N GLU A 18 6.76 0.76 6.88
CA GLU A 18 6.84 1.23 8.28
C GLU A 18 5.79 0.54 9.16
N ALA A 19 4.53 0.50 8.72
CA ALA A 19 3.44 -0.13 9.47
C ALA A 19 3.55 -1.66 9.61
N MET A 20 4.31 -2.30 8.71
CA MET A 20 4.57 -3.73 8.72
C MET A 20 5.90 -4.11 9.39
N ASP A 21 6.58 -3.13 10.00
CA ASP A 21 7.93 -3.29 10.58
C ASP A 21 8.94 -3.91 9.60
N MET A 22 8.85 -3.50 8.34
CA MET A 22 9.76 -3.91 7.29
C MET A 22 10.91 -2.92 7.16
N GLU A 23 12.07 -3.40 6.70
CA GLU A 23 13.21 -2.55 6.39
C GLU A 23 12.84 -1.43 5.39
N ILE A 24 13.20 -0.19 5.73
CA ILE A 24 12.98 1.00 4.90
C ILE A 24 14.16 1.22 3.95
N ALA A 25 14.41 0.24 3.09
CA ALA A 25 15.40 0.29 2.01
C ALA A 25 14.73 0.56 0.65
N PRO A 26 15.42 1.18 -0.33
CA PRO A 26 14.86 1.44 -1.66
C PRO A 26 14.28 0.20 -2.34
N ASN A 27 14.95 -0.95 -2.22
CA ASN A 27 14.48 -2.21 -2.79
C ASN A 27 13.19 -2.71 -2.12
N SER A 28 13.11 -2.61 -0.78
CA SER A 28 11.93 -3.01 -0.01
C SER A 28 10.71 -2.15 -0.34
N ILE A 29 10.90 -0.83 -0.49
CA ILE A 29 9.83 0.10 -0.90
C ILE A 29 9.37 -0.22 -2.32
N ASN A 30 10.29 -0.45 -3.26
CA ASN A 30 9.95 -0.78 -4.65
C ASN A 30 9.20 -2.10 -4.78
N ASN A 31 9.66 -3.13 -4.07
CA ASN A 31 8.99 -4.43 -4.03
C ASN A 31 7.58 -4.31 -3.43
N THR A 32 7.43 -3.52 -2.37
CA THR A 32 6.12 -3.24 -1.76
C THR A 32 5.21 -2.51 -2.74
N ARG A 33 5.70 -1.47 -3.42
CA ARG A 33 4.95 -0.74 -4.45
C ARG A 33 4.45 -1.68 -5.56
N LEU A 34 5.28 -2.59 -6.04
CA LEU A 34 4.89 -3.57 -7.05
C LEU A 34 3.78 -4.51 -6.55
N LYS A 35 3.87 -4.97 -5.30
CA LYS A 35 2.83 -5.79 -4.68
C LYS A 35 1.51 -5.01 -4.54
N LEU A 36 1.56 -3.75 -4.11
CA LEU A 36 0.37 -2.90 -4.00
C LEU A 36 -0.31 -2.69 -5.36
N LYS A 37 0.46 -2.43 -6.42
CA LYS A 37 -0.06 -2.34 -7.80
C LYS A 37 -0.78 -3.62 -8.24
N ARG A 38 -0.19 -4.80 -7.98
CA ARG A 38 -0.83 -6.09 -8.27
C ARG A 38 -2.14 -6.31 -7.51
N LEU A 39 -2.25 -5.78 -6.28
CA LEU A 39 -3.50 -5.83 -5.53
C LEU A 39 -4.54 -4.86 -6.11
N THR A 40 -4.11 -3.70 -6.61
CA THR A 40 -4.98 -2.77 -7.34
C THR A 40 -5.52 -3.37 -8.64
N GLU A 41 -4.66 -4.03 -9.43
CA GLU A 41 -5.07 -4.73 -10.66
C GLU A 41 -6.12 -5.83 -10.40
N ARG A 42 -6.13 -6.39 -9.20
CA ARG A 42 -7.10 -7.41 -8.76
C ARG A 42 -8.35 -6.81 -8.11
N GLY A 43 -8.47 -5.49 -8.05
CA GLY A 43 -9.60 -4.78 -7.41
C GLY A 43 -9.62 -4.88 -5.88
N ILE A 44 -8.53 -5.37 -5.26
CA ILE A 44 -8.44 -5.54 -3.80
C ILE A 44 -8.09 -4.21 -3.12
N LEU A 45 -7.30 -3.39 -3.79
CA LEU A 45 -6.99 -2.01 -3.40
C LEU A 45 -7.42 -1.06 -4.52
N VAL A 46 -7.58 0.21 -4.17
CA VAL A 46 -7.74 1.31 -5.12
C VAL A 46 -6.50 2.19 -5.02
N GLU A 47 -5.96 2.58 -6.17
CA GLU A 47 -4.93 3.62 -6.23
C GLU A 47 -5.61 4.95 -6.59
N THR A 48 -5.85 5.79 -5.59
CA THR A 48 -6.61 7.04 -5.76
C THR A 48 -5.82 8.10 -6.50
N GLU A 49 -4.50 8.11 -6.29
CA GLU A 49 -3.53 8.95 -6.97
C GLU A 49 -2.25 8.13 -7.18
N GLN A 50 -1.34 8.61 -8.02
CA GLN A 50 -0.09 7.90 -8.30
C GLN A 50 0.67 7.58 -6.99
N GLY A 51 0.75 6.29 -6.66
CA GLY A 51 1.44 5.76 -5.50
C GLY A 51 0.69 5.86 -4.17
N LEU A 52 -0.58 6.30 -4.15
CA LEU A 52 -1.45 6.30 -2.97
C LEU A 52 -2.48 5.18 -3.07
N PHE A 53 -2.44 4.25 -2.12
CA PHE A 53 -3.27 3.06 -2.11
C PHE A 53 -4.24 3.08 -0.92
N THR A 54 -5.47 2.62 -1.12
CA THR A 54 -6.47 2.48 -0.06
C THR A 54 -7.37 1.26 -0.31
N GLN A 55 -8.16 0.85 0.67
CA GLN A 55 -9.20 -0.15 0.44
C GLN A 55 -10.35 0.47 -0.37
N PRO A 56 -10.99 -0.31 -1.28
CA PRO A 56 -12.28 0.08 -1.84
C PRO A 56 -13.25 0.35 -0.69
N ARG A 57 -13.95 1.48 -0.71
CA ARG A 57 -15.04 1.70 0.24
C ARG A 57 -16.17 0.73 -0.13
N SER A 58 -16.61 -0.08 0.84
CA SER A 58 -17.81 -0.92 0.74
C SER A 58 -19.08 -0.08 0.67
#